data_AF-M9M7V0-F1
#
_entry.id   AF-M9M7V0-F1
#
_cell.length_a   1.000
_cell.length_b   1.000
_cell.length_c   1.000
_cell.angle_alpha   90.00
_cell.angle_beta   90.00
_cell.angle_gamma   90.00
#
_symmetry.space_group_name_H-M   'P 1'
#
loop_
_entity.id
_entity.type
_entity.pdbx_description
1 polymer ?
#
loop_
_entity_poly.entity_id
_entity_poly.type
_entity_poly.pdbx_seq_one_letter_code
_entity_poly.pdbx_strand_id
1 'polypeptide(L)' 'MGLWTKEQLRAFIKENNLVIAQDAQNALKNLFAETIQEMLEAEMDTHLGDELHEKAEKTCDQFP' A
#
# COMPACT_ATOMS: atom_id res chain seq x y z
N MET A 1 -19.39 10.79 2.32
CA MET A 1 -19.45 9.41 2.85
C MET A 1 -18.14 9.15 3.59
N GLY A 2 -18.16 8.40 4.70
CA GLY A 2 -16.92 8.03 5.40
C GLY A 2 -16.12 7.02 4.59
N LEU A 3 -14.79 7.03 4.75
CA LEU A 3 -13.87 6.07 4.11
C LEU A 3 -14.22 4.62 4.43
N TRP A 4 -14.86 4.38 5.58
CA TRP A 4 -15.24 3.05 6.05
C TRP A 4 -16.70 2.99 6.50
N THR A 5 -17.26 1.79 6.39
CA THR A 5 -18.52 1.41 7.03
C THR A 5 -18.38 1.36 8.55
N LYS A 6 -19.51 1.35 9.27
CA LYS A 6 -19.49 1.24 10.73
C LYS A 6 -18.96 -0.12 11.19
N GLU A 7 -19.22 -1.18 10.43
CA GLU A 7 -18.70 -2.52 10.70
C GLU A 7 -17.17 -2.56 10.58
N GLN A 8 -16.61 -2.00 9.50
CA GLN A 8 -15.17 -1.92 9.29
C GLN A 8 -14.48 -1.11 10.40
N LEU A 9 -15.06 0.03 10.79
CA LEU A 9 -14.50 0.84 11.87
C LEU A 9 -14.50 0.11 13.22
N ARG A 10 -15.54 -0.68 13.51
CA ARG A 10 -15.60 -1.51 14.73
C ARG A 10 -14.56 -2.63 14.72
N ALA A 11 -14.36 -3.28 13.57
CA ALA A 11 -13.32 -4.28 13.42
C ALA A 11 -11.93 -3.66 13.66
N PHE A 12 -11.63 -2.54 13.00
CA PHE A 12 -10.38 -1.80 13.17
C PHE A 12 -10.10 -1.40 14.63
N ILE A 13 -11.11 -0.87 15.34
CA ILE A 13 -11.00 -0.52 16.77
C ILE A 13 -10.67 -1.74 17.64
N LYS A 14 -11.32 -2.87 17.38
CA LYS A 14 -11.13 -4.10 18.15
C LYS A 14 -9.79 -4.76 17.88
N GLU A 15 -9.40 -4.86 16.62
CA GLU A 15 -8.16 -5.52 16.19
C GLU A 15 -6.91 -4.76 16.64
N ASN A 16 -6.96 -3.43 16.60
CA ASN A 16 -5.87 -2.57 17.07
C ASN A 16 -5.93 -2.27 18.57
N ASN A 17 -6.90 -2.87 19.29
CA ASN A 17 -7.11 -2.68 20.73
C ASN A 17 -7.12 -1.19 21.14
N LEU A 18 -7.90 -0.38 20.43
CA LEU A 18 -7.95 1.07 20.67
C LEU A 18 -8.79 1.35 21.91
N VAL A 19 -8.14 1.63 23.05
CA VAL A 19 -8.81 1.87 24.33
C VAL A 19 -8.85 3.36 24.65
N ILE A 20 -7.77 4.08 24.35
CA ILE A 20 -7.66 5.53 24.59
C ILE A 20 -7.43 6.31 23.29
N ALA A 21 -7.65 7.63 23.35
CA ALA A 21 -7.47 8.52 22.20
C ALA A 21 -6.06 8.46 21.59
N GLN A 22 -5.05 8.18 22.41
CA GLN A 22 -3.67 8.04 21.97
C GLN A 22 -3.47 6.78 21.10
N ASP A 23 -4.12 5.66 21.44
CA ASP A 23 -4.07 4.43 20.64
C ASP A 23 -4.66 4.68 19.27
N ALA A 24 -5.83 5.35 19.22
CA ALA A 24 -6.47 5.71 17.97
C ALA A 24 -5.60 6.64 17.12
N GLN A 25 -4.94 7.62 17.74
CA GLN A 25 -4.00 8.49 17.03
C GLN A 25 -2.82 7.70 16.45
N ASN A 26 -2.25 6.76 17.21
CA ASN A 26 -1.13 5.96 16.76
C ASN A 26 -1.53 4.99 15.64
N ALA A 27 -2.68 4.33 15.75
CA ALA A 27 -3.18 3.45 14.70
C ALA A 27 -3.46 4.21 13.39
N LEU A 28 -3.98 5.43 13.47
CA LEU A 28 -4.18 6.29 12.29
C LEU A 28 -2.85 6.76 11.69
N LYS A 29 -1.83 7.07 12.51
CA LYS A 29 -0.48 7.42 12.03
C LYS A 29 0.17 6.24 11.32
N ASN A 30 0.03 5.03 11.86
CA ASN A 30 0.57 3.82 11.24
C ASN A 30 -0.10 3.56 9.89
N LEU A 31 -1.43 3.58 9.84
CA LEU A 31 -2.18 3.41 8.58
C LEU A 31 -1.78 4.47 7.53
N PHE A 32 -1.56 5.71 7.95
CA PHE A 32 -1.11 6.77 7.06
C PHE A 32 0.30 6.50 6.52
N ALA A 33 1.23 6.06 7.37
CA ALA A 33 2.58 5.70 6.96
C ALA A 33 2.58 4.51 5.99
N GLU A 34 1.81 3.46 6.28
CA GLU A 34 1.62 2.30 5.40
C GLU A 34 1.04 2.71 4.05
N THR A 35 0.07 3.61 4.03
CA THR A 35 -0.52 4.12 2.78
C THR A 35 0.53 4.83 1.92
N ILE A 36 1.38 5.67 2.52
CA ILE A 36 2.46 6.36 1.79
C ILE A 36 3.49 5.34 1.29
N GLN A 37 3.85 4.36 2.12
CA GLN A 37 4.81 3.33 1.72
C GLN A 37 4.30 2.55 0.51
N GLU A 38 3.04 2.11 0.53
CA GLU A 38 2.41 1.42 -0.61
C GLU A 38 2.42 2.29 -1.88
N MET A 39 2.16 3.60 -1.76
CA MET A 39 2.24 4.53 -2.89
C MET A 39 3.66 4.61 -3.46
N LEU A 40 4.68 4.69 -2.60
CA LEU A 40 6.07 4.74 -3.03
C LEU A 40 6.53 3.42 -3.65
N GLU A 41 6.10 2.29 -3.10
CA GLU A 41 6.38 0.96 -3.66
C GLU A 41 5.71 0.78 -5.02
N ALA A 42 4.44 1.18 -5.15
CA ALA A 42 3.72 1.14 -6.41
C ALA A 42 4.35 2.04 -7.48
N GLU A 43 4.81 3.24 -7.11
CA GLU A 43 5.57 4.12 -8.00
C GLU A 43 6.90 3.48 -8.44
N MET A 44 7.64 2.85 -7.53
CA MET A 44 8.89 2.16 -7.87
C MET A 44 8.65 0.92 -8.75
N ASP A 45 7.60 0.14 -8.49
CA ASP A 45 7.24 -1.06 -9.26
C ASP A 45 6.70 -0.71 -10.65
N THR A 46 5.95 0.39 -10.81
CA THR A 46 5.55 0.88 -12.14
C THR A 46 6.73 1.42 -12.94
N HIS A 47 7.69 2.11 -12.30
CA HIS A 47 8.92 2.52 -12.98
C HIS A 47 9.82 1.35 -13.43
N LEU A 48 9.82 0.22 -12.71
CA LEU A 48 10.58 -0.98 -13.07
C LEU A 48 9.82 -1.95 -13.98
N GLY A 49 8.50 -2.08 -13.83
CA GLY A 49 7.66 -3.01 -14.59
C GLY A 49 7.57 -2.66 -16.08
N ASP A 50 7.42 -1.38 -16.41
CA ASP A 50 7.38 -0.91 -17.80
C ASP A 50 8.78 -0.97 -18.45
N GLU A 51 9.85 -0.64 -17.72
CA GLU A 51 11.23 -0.74 -18.24
C GLU A 51 11.72 -2.18 -18.40
N LEU A 52 11.26 -3.13 -17.58
CA LEU A 52 11.62 -4.53 -17.68
C LEU A 52 10.84 -5.26 -18.78
N HIS A 53 9.57 -4.92 -19.01
CA HIS A 53 8.81 -5.50 -20.12
C HIS A 53 9.41 -5.07 -21.48
N GLU A 54 9.81 -3.80 -21.62
CA GLU A 54 10.45 -3.33 -22.87
C GLU A 54 11.85 -3.92 -23.10
N LYS A 55 12.61 -4.23 -22.03
CA LYS A 55 13.94 -4.87 -22.13
C LYS A 55 13.87 -6.38 -22.35
N ALA A 56 12.85 -7.06 -21.80
CA ALA A 56 12.65 -8.50 -21.97
C ALA A 56 12.20 -8.85 -23.40
N GLU A 57 11.40 -8.00 -24.04
CA GLU A 57 11.02 -8.20 -25.45
C GLU A 57 12.20 -7.99 -26.43
N LYS A 58 13.19 -7.16 -26.07
CA LYS A 58 14.36 -6.88 -26.94
C LYS A 58 15.52 -7.87 -26.82
N THR A 59 15.48 -8.83 -25.89
CA THR A 59 16.60 -9.77 -25.69
C THR A 59 16.34 -11.21 -26.18
N CYS A 60 15.15 -11.54 -26.70
CA CYS A 60 14.88 -12.90 -27.19
C CYS A 60 15.10 -13.13 -28.70
N ASP A 61 15.31 -12.07 -29.51
CA ASP A 61 15.43 -12.20 -30.98
C ASP A 61 16.84 -12.01 -31.54
N GLN A 62 17.89 -12.19 -30.72
CA GLN A 62 19.26 -12.11 -31.20
C GLN A 62 20.14 -13.25 -30.70
N PHE A 63 19.82 -14.47 -31.11
CA PHE A 63 20.83 -15.51 -31.29
C PHE A 63 20.63 -16.16 -32.67
N PRO A 64 21.58 -16.00 -33.62
CA PRO A 64 21.59 -16.71 -34.90
C PRO A 64 21.92 -18.21 -34.75
#